data_AF-A0A0M0SYF4-F1
#
_entry.id   AF-A0A0M0SYF4-F1
#
_cell.length_a   1.000
_cell.length_b   1.000
_cell.length_c   1.000
_cell.angle_alpha   90.00
_cell.angle_beta   90.00
_cell.angle_gamma   90.00
#
_symmetry.space_group_name_H-M   'P 1'
#
loop_
_entity.id
_entity.type
_entity.pdbx_description
1 polymer ?
#
loop_
_entity_poly.entity_id
_entity_poly.type
_entity_poly.pdbx_seq_one_letter_code
_entity_poly.pdbx_strand_id
1 'polypeptide(L)'
;MNHQFFVEMELAFRQSFNGVGRSGLGGVLNADALETGMAYTGFVAALAPYYKDALINDDKTLQNRINDSIEEHYELMSTDHNSDEYLKLSKSALEAFEKITK
;
A
#
# COMPACT_ATOMS: atom_id res chain seq x y z
N MET A 1 -10.31 2.59 -15.89
CA MET A 1 -9.72 1.80 -14.78
C MET A 1 -8.67 0.86 -15.38
N ASN A 2 -7.52 0.70 -14.73
CA ASN A 2 -6.34 0.02 -15.29
C ASN A 2 -5.93 -1.16 -14.42
N HIS A 3 -6.61 -2.29 -14.60
CA HIS A 3 -6.39 -3.51 -13.84
C HIS A 3 -4.93 -3.98 -13.80
N GLN A 4 -4.20 -3.83 -14.91
CA GLN A 4 -2.78 -4.20 -15.00
C GLN A 4 -1.92 -3.47 -13.95
N PHE A 5 -2.20 -2.18 -13.72
CA PHE A 5 -1.53 -1.41 -12.67
C PHE A 5 -1.82 -1.96 -11.26
N PHE A 6 -3.06 -2.36 -10.99
CA PHE A 6 -3.42 -2.92 -9.68
C PHE A 6 -2.83 -4.30 -9.43
N VAL A 7 -2.56 -5.08 -10.49
CA VAL A 7 -1.75 -6.31 -10.41
C VAL A 7 -0.31 -5.99 -10.02
N GLU A 8 0.30 -4.96 -10.60
CA GLU A 8 1.65 -4.51 -10.25
C GLU A 8 1.72 -4.03 -8.79
N MET A 9 0.72 -3.26 -8.36
CA MET A 9 0.58 -2.79 -6.98
C MET A 9 0.42 -3.96 -5.99
N GLU A 10 -0.42 -4.94 -6.32
CA GLU A 10 -0.58 -6.18 -5.54
C GLU A 10 0.76 -6.90 -5.36
N LEU A 11 1.51 -7.08 -6.46
CA LEU A 11 2.80 -7.78 -6.42
C LEU A 11 3.82 -7.04 -5.55
N ALA A 12 3.90 -5.71 -5.66
CA ALA A 12 4.76 -4.90 -4.81
C ALA A 12 4.39 -5.03 -3.33
N PHE A 13 3.10 -4.90 -3.00
CA PHE A 13 2.63 -5.02 -1.62
C PHE A 13 2.86 -6.40 -1.03
N ARG A 14 2.74 -7.47 -1.83
CA ARG A 14 3.02 -8.84 -1.37
C ARG A 14 4.49 -9.05 -0.96
N GLN A 15 5.43 -8.29 -1.53
CA GLN A 15 6.85 -8.43 -1.20
C GLN A 15 7.14 -8.06 0.27
N SER A 16 6.36 -7.15 0.87
CA SER A 16 6.55 -6.78 2.28
C SER A 16 6.29 -7.91 3.27
N PHE A 17 5.56 -8.94 2.83
CA PHE A 17 5.21 -10.10 3.66
C PHE A 17 6.17 -11.27 3.45
N ASN A 18 7.42 -11.03 3.05
CA ASN A 18 8.48 -12.05 2.91
C ASN A 18 8.05 -13.29 2.09
N GLY A 19 7.32 -13.08 1.00
CA GLY A 19 6.94 -14.16 0.09
C GLY A 19 6.00 -15.21 0.70
N VAL A 20 5.31 -14.91 1.82
CA VAL A 20 4.20 -15.74 2.30
C VAL A 20 3.20 -15.83 1.14
N GLY A 21 3.15 -17.01 0.52
CA GLY A 21 2.39 -17.26 -0.69
C GLY A 21 0.92 -16.90 -0.55
N ARG A 22 0.19 -16.99 -1.67
CA ARG A 22 -1.24 -16.64 -1.81
C ARG A 22 -2.21 -17.23 -0.75
N SER A 23 -1.75 -18.05 0.19
CA SER A 23 -2.51 -18.76 1.20
C SER A 23 -2.68 -18.05 2.56
N GLY A 24 -1.83 -17.08 2.95
CA GLY A 24 -1.94 -16.40 4.27
C GLY A 24 -2.65 -15.03 4.23
N LEU A 25 -2.26 -14.19 3.26
CA LEU A 25 -2.86 -12.89 2.95
C LEU A 25 -3.38 -12.81 1.52
N GLY A 26 -3.23 -13.88 0.73
CA GLY A 26 -3.54 -13.82 -0.70
C GLY A 26 -5.01 -13.80 -1.06
N GLY A 27 -5.91 -13.86 -0.08
CA GLY A 27 -7.31 -13.47 -0.24
C GLY A 27 -7.63 -12.04 0.22
N VAL A 28 -6.72 -11.34 0.90
CA VAL A 28 -6.93 -10.00 1.50
C VAL A 28 -6.37 -8.89 0.61
N LEU A 29 -5.24 -9.16 -0.06
CA LEU A 29 -4.62 -8.27 -1.05
C LEU A 29 -4.73 -8.92 -2.43
N ASN A 30 -5.71 -8.51 -3.23
CA ASN A 30 -5.82 -8.86 -4.65
C ASN A 30 -6.07 -7.61 -5.50
N ALA A 31 -5.65 -7.65 -6.76
CA ALA A 31 -5.80 -6.53 -7.69
C ALA A 31 -7.25 -6.03 -7.82
N ASP A 32 -8.24 -6.94 -7.80
CA ASP A 32 -9.66 -6.57 -7.89
C ASP A 32 -10.12 -5.71 -6.70
N ALA A 33 -9.74 -6.06 -5.47
CA ALA A 33 -10.10 -5.26 -4.29
C ALA A 33 -9.37 -3.91 -4.30
N LEU A 34 -8.10 -3.90 -4.72
CA LEU A 34 -7.33 -2.66 -4.85
C LEU A 34 -7.96 -1.73 -5.89
N GLU A 35 -8.39 -2.27 -7.04
CA GLU A 35 -9.03 -1.51 -8.12
C GLU A 35 -10.41 -0.95 -7.71
N THR A 36 -11.13 -1.66 -6.85
CA THR A 36 -12.51 -1.31 -6.44
C THR A 36 -12.60 -0.39 -5.21
N GLY A 37 -11.48 0.05 -4.64
CA GLY A 37 -11.50 1.00 -3.52
C GLY A 37 -10.55 0.67 -2.37
N MET A 38 -9.94 -0.52 -2.33
CA MET A 38 -9.11 -0.93 -1.19
C MET A 38 -7.62 -0.57 -1.28
N ALA A 39 -7.20 0.26 -2.26
CA ALA A 39 -5.82 0.68 -2.42
C ALA A 39 -5.20 1.25 -1.12
N TYR A 40 -5.94 2.08 -0.36
CA TYR A 40 -5.43 2.62 0.91
C TYR A 40 -5.19 1.52 1.95
N THR A 41 -6.18 0.64 2.17
CA THR A 41 -6.06 -0.47 3.11
C THR A 41 -4.89 -1.38 2.73
N GLY A 42 -4.72 -1.64 1.43
CA GLY A 42 -3.60 -2.42 0.93
C GLY A 42 -2.26 -1.75 1.19
N PHE A 43 -2.17 -0.44 0.97
CA PHE A 43 -0.98 0.36 1.23
C PHE A 43 -0.57 0.35 2.71
N VAL A 44 -1.51 0.61 3.62
CA VAL A 44 -1.27 0.57 5.07
C VAL A 44 -0.85 -0.83 5.51
N ALA A 45 -1.53 -1.87 5.03
CA ALA A 45 -1.18 -3.26 5.34
C ALA A 45 0.25 -3.59 4.86
N ALA A 46 0.62 -3.14 3.66
CA ALA A 46 1.95 -3.39 3.09
C ALA A 46 3.07 -2.68 3.86
N LEU A 47 2.80 -1.53 4.47
CA LEU A 47 3.77 -0.79 5.31
C LEU A 47 3.91 -1.35 6.73
N ALA A 48 2.92 -2.10 7.22
CA ALA A 48 2.89 -2.58 8.61
C ALA A 48 4.14 -3.40 9.04
N PRO A 49 4.71 -4.30 8.21
CA PRO A 49 5.96 -5.00 8.55
C PRO A 49 7.14 -4.04 8.78
N TYR A 50 7.32 -3.05 7.90
CA TYR A 50 8.39 -2.06 8.01
C TYR A 50 8.21 -1.15 9.24
N TYR A 51 6.97 -0.77 9.54
CA TYR A 51 6.67 0.00 10.74
C TYR A 51 6.99 -0.79 12.02
N LYS A 52 6.63 -2.08 12.05
CA LYS A 52 6.97 -2.97 13.16
C LYS A 52 8.49 -3.08 13.33
N ASP A 53 9.24 -3.26 12.25
CA ASP A 53 10.70 -3.35 12.31
C ASP A 53 11.32 -2.02 12.77
N ALA A 54 10.77 -0.89 12.32
CA ALA A 54 11.18 0.44 12.77
C ALA A 54 10.93 0.65 14.27
N LEU A 55 9.82 0.13 14.82
CA LEU A 55 9.54 0.15 16.25
C LEU A 55 10.53 -0.69 17.05
N ILE A 56 10.83 -1.90 16.57
CA ILE A 56 11.78 -2.82 17.24
C ILE A 56 13.19 -2.21 17.30
N ASN A 57 13.59 -1.50 16.24
CA ASN A 57 14.91 -0.89 16.14
C ASN A 57 14.98 0.57 16.65
N ASP A 58 13.88 1.11 17.19
CA ASP A 58 13.72 2.52 17.56
C ASP A 58 14.10 3.53 16.45
N ASP A 59 13.88 3.17 15.19
CA ASP A 59 14.12 4.04 14.04
C ASP A 59 12.97 5.05 13.90
N LYS A 60 13.12 6.20 14.58
CA LYS A 60 12.15 7.31 14.52
C LYS A 60 12.03 7.93 13.14
N THR A 61 13.09 7.89 12.33
CA THR A 61 13.07 8.46 10.99
C THR A 61 12.15 7.64 10.09
N LEU A 62 12.28 6.31 10.11
CA LEU A 62 11.41 5.43 9.33
C LEU A 62 9.96 5.43 9.86
N GLN A 63 9.76 5.46 11.18
CA GLN A 63 8.43 5.60 11.78
C GLN A 63 7.71 6.86 11.27
N ASN A 64 8.37 8.01 11.30
CA ASN A 64 7.79 9.28 10.84
C ASN A 64 7.52 9.26 9.34
N ARG A 65 8.46 8.78 8.52
CA ARG A 65 8.25 8.65 7.06
C ARG A 65 7.03 7.81 6.72
N ILE A 66 6.80 6.71 7.46
CA ILE A 66 5.62 5.86 7.28
C ILE A 66 4.35 6.61 7.72
N ASN A 67 4.36 7.25 8.88
CA ASN A 67 3.20 8.01 9.38
C ASN A 67 2.81 9.14 8.41
N ASP A 68 3.79 9.94 7.98
CA ASP A 68 3.59 11.04 7.03
C ASP A 68 2.98 10.50 5.73
N SER A 69 3.48 9.38 5.21
CA SER A 69 2.96 8.80 3.98
C SER A 69 1.54 8.25 4.12
N ILE A 70 1.18 7.69 5.28
CA ILE A 70 -0.19 7.23 5.58
C ILE A 70 -1.16 8.43 5.65
N GLU A 71 -0.71 9.55 6.21
CA GLU A 71 -1.50 10.79 6.28
C GLU A 71 -1.66 11.45 4.90
N GLU A 72 -0.57 11.58 4.14
CA GLU A 72 -0.57 12.13 2.77
C GLU A 72 -1.55 11.40 1.83
N HIS A 73 -1.73 10.10 2.04
CA HIS A 73 -2.58 9.27 1.19
C HIS A 73 -3.94 8.94 1.81
N TYR A 74 -4.31 9.57 2.93
CA TYR A 74 -5.59 9.33 3.62
C TYR A 74 -6.81 9.54 2.72
N GLU A 75 -6.71 10.46 1.75
CA GLU A 75 -7.77 10.73 0.78
C GLU A 75 -8.21 9.47 0.02
N LEU A 76 -7.31 8.50 -0.24
CA LEU A 76 -7.65 7.23 -0.92
C LEU A 76 -8.74 6.41 -0.21
N MET A 77 -9.06 6.69 1.06
CA MET A 77 -10.21 6.07 1.74
C MET A 77 -11.56 6.63 1.31
N SER A 78 -11.59 7.79 0.64
CA SER A 78 -12.84 8.40 0.19
C SER A 78 -13.51 7.55 -0.89
N THR A 79 -14.83 7.44 -0.82
CA THR A 79 -15.66 6.74 -1.81
C THR A 79 -16.04 7.63 -3.00
N ASP A 80 -15.70 8.92 -2.96
CA ASP A 80 -16.21 9.93 -3.90
C ASP A 80 -15.28 10.19 -5.09
N HIS A 81 -14.17 9.46 -5.21
CA HIS A 81 -13.25 9.64 -6.32
C HIS A 81 -13.84 9.16 -7.64
N ASN A 82 -13.61 9.93 -8.71
CA ASN A 82 -13.73 9.38 -10.05
C ASN A 82 -12.58 8.40 -10.33
N SER A 83 -12.74 7.54 -11.36
CA SER A 83 -11.78 6.48 -11.65
C SER A 83 -10.37 6.98 -11.99
N ASP A 84 -10.22 8.16 -12.58
CA ASP A 84 -8.92 8.70 -12.98
C ASP A 84 -8.18 9.30 -11.78
N GLU A 85 -8.91 9.99 -10.90
CA GLU A 85 -8.40 10.50 -9.63
C GLU A 85 -7.96 9.36 -8.72
N TYR A 86 -8.80 8.32 -8.59
CA TYR A 86 -8.46 7.13 -7.82
C TYR A 86 -7.18 6.45 -8.33
N LEU A 87 -7.06 6.30 -9.66
CA LEU A 87 -5.87 5.73 -10.29
C LEU A 87 -4.62 6.59 -10.03
N LYS A 88 -4.75 7.92 -10.10
CA LYS A 88 -3.64 8.85 -9.83
C LYS A 88 -3.17 8.74 -8.38
N LEU A 89 -4.09 8.75 -7.42
CA LEU A 89 -3.78 8.61 -6.01
C LEU A 89 -3.17 7.24 -5.70
N SER A 90 -3.68 6.17 -6.32
CA SER A 90 -3.15 4.81 -6.14
C SER A 90 -1.71 4.69 -6.65
N LYS A 91 -1.40 5.34 -7.79
CA LYS A 91 -0.01 5.42 -8.30
C LYS A 91 0.91 6.16 -7.34
N SER A 92 0.46 7.29 -6.80
CA SER A 92 1.21 8.05 -5.79
C SER A 92 1.52 7.19 -4.56
N ALA A 93 0.53 6.43 -4.07
CA ALA A 93 0.73 5.53 -2.93
C ALA A 93 1.74 4.41 -3.24
N LEU A 94 1.68 3.81 -4.43
CA LEU A 94 2.68 2.82 -4.85
C LEU A 94 4.10 3.41 -4.91
N GLU A 95 4.26 4.60 -5.49
CA GLU A 95 5.56 5.28 -5.52
C GLU A 95 6.10 5.60 -4.12
N ALA A 96 5.23 6.01 -3.20
CA ALA A 96 5.59 6.27 -1.82
C ALA A 96 6.01 4.98 -1.10
N PHE A 97 5.26 3.89 -1.29
CA PHE A 97 5.61 2.57 -0.77
C PHE A 97 7.00 2.14 -1.25
N GLU A 98 7.29 2.25 -2.54
CA GLU A 98 8.59 1.87 -3.07
C GLU A 98 9.74 2.71 -2.52
N LYS A 99 9.55 4.02 -2.30
CA LYS A 99 10.57 4.90 -1.68
C LYS A 99 10.86 4.57 -0.23
N ILE A 100 9.89 4.01 0.49
CA ILE A 100 10.04 3.60 1.89
C ILE A 100 10.76 2.26 1.99
N THR A 101 10.54 1.37 1.01
CA THR A 101 10.90 -0.05 1.12
C THR A 101 12.11 -0.47 0.31
N LYS A 102 12.57 0.35 -0.65
CA LYS A 102 13.84 0.20 -1.37
C LYS A 102 14.95 0.99 -0.70
#